data_AF-A0A7T5CL42-F1
#
_entry.id   AF-A0A7T5CL42-F1
#
_cell.length_a   1.000
_cell.length_b   1.000
_cell.length_c   1.000
_cell.angle_alpha   90.00
_cell.angle_beta   90.00
_cell.angle_gamma   90.00
#
_symmetry.space_group_name_H-M   'P 1'
#
loop_
_entity.id
_entity.type
_entity.pdbx_description
1 polymer ?
#
loop_
_entity_poly.entity_id
_entity_poly.type
_entity_poly.pdbx_seq_one_letter_code
_entity_poly.pdbx_strand_id
1 'polypeptide(L)'
;MKREKIKQRIYCQVITQGGNLPTLWVWVLILGLAILTSKLIVFQSMFSVVLLDREVVYAFIVFEFILFLGMVWMKRWNKRNVRKITERYLIEEKLHSSRCYKCGYDLRGGEVSVCPECGERARPWEVVVEDDEMQRLI
;
A
#
# COMPACT_ATOMS: atom_id res chain seq x y z
N MET A 1 26.61 14.77 11.76
CA MET A 1 27.37 13.79 10.96
C MET A 1 27.21 12.32 11.36
N LYS A 2 27.34 11.87 12.63
CA LYS A 2 27.20 10.42 12.97
C LYS A 2 25.78 9.83 12.80
N ARG A 3 24.72 10.65 12.87
CA ARG A 3 23.32 10.19 12.74
C ARG A 3 22.89 9.84 11.31
N GLU A 4 23.46 10.47 10.28
CA GLU A 4 23.07 10.22 8.88
C GLU A 4 23.55 8.85 8.38
N LYS A 5 24.72 8.40 8.84
CA LYS A 5 25.25 7.07 8.50
C LYS A 5 24.41 5.91 9.06
N ILE A 6 23.65 6.13 10.14
CA ILE A 6 22.78 5.11 10.73
C ILE A 6 21.48 4.99 9.92
N LYS A 7 20.89 6.12 9.48
CA LYS A 7 19.70 6.11 8.62
C LYS A 7 19.95 5.39 7.30
N GLN A 8 21.11 5.59 6.67
CA GLN A 8 21.45 4.90 5.40
C GLN A 8 21.55 3.38 5.54
N ARG A 9 22.03 2.85 6.68
CA ARG A 9 22.10 1.38 6.87
C ARG A 9 20.72 0.75 7.02
N ILE A 10 19.81 1.40 7.73
CA ILE A 10 18.45 0.87 7.96
C ILE A 10 17.67 0.85 6.64
N TYR A 11 17.78 1.90 5.81
CA TYR A 11 17.14 1.94 4.48
C TYR A 11 17.65 0.84 3.54
N CYS A 12 18.96 0.57 3.53
CA CYS A 12 19.52 -0.50 2.71
C CYS A 12 19.06 -1.90 3.15
N GLN A 13 18.89 -2.12 4.46
CA GLN A 13 18.48 -3.43 4.99
C GLN A 13 17.01 -3.76 4.72
N VAL A 14 16.14 -2.74 4.75
CA VAL A 14 14.71 -2.92 4.43
C VAL A 14 14.51 -3.22 2.94
N ILE A 15 15.34 -2.65 2.06
CA ILE A 15 15.26 -2.90 0.61
C ILE A 15 15.77 -4.31 0.26
N THR A 16 16.76 -4.85 0.97
CA THR A 16 17.34 -6.17 0.66
C THR A 16 16.58 -7.35 1.27
N GLN A 17 15.76 -7.14 2.31
CA GLN A 17 14.85 -8.17 2.84
C GLN A 17 13.47 -8.19 2.18
N GLY A 18 13.20 -7.29 1.24
CA GLY A 18 12.01 -7.31 0.39
C GLY A 18 12.03 -8.50 -0.57
N GLY A 19 11.45 -9.62 -0.13
CA GLY A 19 11.37 -10.87 -0.87
C GLY A 19 10.93 -10.69 -2.33
N ASN A 20 11.66 -11.35 -3.23
CA ASN A 20 11.30 -11.72 -4.60
C ASN A 20 10.32 -10.80 -5.36
N LEU A 21 10.54 -9.48 -5.36
CA LEU A 21 9.87 -8.57 -6.30
C LEU A 21 9.82 -9.09 -7.75
N PRO A 22 10.88 -9.70 -8.33
CA PRO A 22 10.79 -10.24 -9.69
C PRO A 22 9.76 -11.37 -9.85
N THR A 23 9.49 -12.17 -8.82
CA THR A 23 8.51 -13.27 -8.94
C THR A 23 7.08 -12.77 -9.04
N LEU A 24 6.72 -11.68 -8.35
CA LEU A 24 5.38 -11.10 -8.45
C LEU A 24 5.10 -10.59 -9.86
N TRP A 25 6.07 -9.96 -10.51
CA TRP A 25 5.91 -9.50 -11.90
C TRP A 25 5.72 -10.65 -12.89
N VAL A 26 6.43 -11.77 -12.70
CA VAL A 26 6.25 -12.97 -13.52
C VAL A 26 4.82 -13.50 -13.40
N TRP A 27 4.27 -13.58 -12.18
CA TRP A 27 2.88 -14.01 -11.99
C TRP A 27 1.86 -13.07 -12.60
N VAL A 28 2.08 -11.75 -12.50
CA VAL A 28 1.21 -10.75 -13.14
C VAL A 28 1.21 -10.90 -14.67
N LEU A 29 2.37 -11.16 -15.28
CA LEU A 29 2.48 -11.40 -16.73
C LEU A 29 1.78 -12.70 -17.16
N ILE A 30 1.97 -13.79 -16.42
CA ILE A 30 1.32 -15.08 -16.68
C ILE A 30 -0.20 -14.94 -16.59
N LEU A 31 -0.70 -14.30 -15.53
CA LEU A 31 -2.14 -14.04 -15.37
C LEU A 31 -2.67 -13.13 -16.49
N GLY A 32 -1.93 -12.08 -16.85
CA GLY A 32 -2.30 -11.19 -17.95
C GLY A 32 -2.42 -11.92 -19.29
N LEU A 33 -1.46 -12.79 -19.61
CA LEU A 33 -1.48 -13.62 -20.81
C LEU A 33 -2.63 -14.63 -20.79
N ALA A 34 -2.89 -15.30 -19.67
CA ALA A 34 -4.01 -16.23 -19.53
C ALA A 34 -5.37 -15.55 -19.72
N ILE A 35 -5.53 -14.33 -19.20
CA ILE A 35 -6.74 -13.53 -19.40
C ILE A 35 -6.88 -13.17 -20.89
N LEU A 36 -5.80 -12.72 -21.54
CA LEU A 36 -5.78 -12.38 -22.96
C LEU A 36 -6.15 -13.56 -23.86
N THR A 37 -5.56 -14.74 -23.62
CA THR A 37 -5.85 -15.94 -24.42
C THR A 37 -7.27 -16.44 -24.21
N SER A 38 -7.77 -16.44 -22.97
CA SER A 38 -9.17 -16.80 -22.70
C SER A 38 -10.16 -15.88 -23.44
N LYS A 39 -9.88 -14.57 -23.47
CA LYS A 39 -10.69 -13.59 -24.20
C LYS A 39 -10.61 -13.78 -25.71
N LEU A 40 -9.44 -14.12 -26.25
CA LEU A 40 -9.27 -14.39 -27.68
C LEU A 40 -10.09 -15.60 -28.13
N ILE A 41 -10.10 -16.68 -27.34
CA ILE A 41 -10.88 -17.89 -27.64
C ILE A 41 -12.38 -17.59 -27.65
N VAL A 42 -12.87 -16.87 -26.63
CA VAL A 42 -14.28 -16.45 -26.56
C VAL A 42 -14.62 -15.49 -27.69
N PHE A 43 -13.72 -14.59 -28.05
CA PHE A 43 -13.92 -13.67 -29.17
C PHE A 43 -14.01 -14.43 -30.49
N GLN A 44 -13.16 -15.43 -30.71
CA GLN A 44 -13.18 -16.24 -31.93
C GLN A 44 -14.44 -17.10 -32.03
N SER A 45 -14.91 -17.68 -30.92
CA SER A 45 -16.17 -18.45 -30.92
C SER A 45 -17.39 -17.56 -31.07
N MET A 46 -17.38 -16.37 -30.46
CA MET A 46 -18.40 -15.35 -30.67
C MET A 46 -18.37 -14.86 -32.12
N PHE A 47 -17.21 -14.62 -32.73
CA PHE A 47 -17.10 -14.11 -34.11
C PHE A 47 -17.84 -15.00 -35.12
N SER A 48 -17.77 -16.31 -34.94
CA SER A 48 -18.52 -17.29 -35.75
C SER A 48 -20.04 -17.19 -35.57
N VAL A 49 -20.51 -16.82 -34.38
CA VAL A 49 -21.93 -16.61 -34.04
C VAL A 49 -22.38 -15.18 -34.41
N VAL A 50 -21.47 -14.21 -34.36
CA VAL A 50 -21.67 -12.78 -34.58
C VAL A 50 -21.94 -12.43 -36.05
N LEU A 51 -21.48 -13.28 -36.98
CA LEU A 51 -21.93 -13.19 -38.37
C LEU A 51 -23.44 -13.42 -38.54
N LEU A 52 -24.14 -13.91 -37.51
CA LEU A 52 -25.58 -14.17 -37.54
C LEU A 52 -26.46 -13.07 -36.91
N ASP A 53 -25.99 -12.30 -35.91
CA ASP A 53 -26.87 -11.37 -35.20
C ASP A 53 -26.17 -10.14 -34.61
N ARG A 54 -26.52 -8.96 -35.12
CA ARG A 54 -25.86 -7.67 -34.81
C ARG A 54 -26.12 -7.22 -33.36
N GLU A 55 -27.29 -7.54 -32.82
CA GLU A 55 -27.72 -7.11 -31.49
C GLU A 55 -26.89 -7.76 -30.37
N VAL A 56 -26.48 -9.01 -30.56
CA VAL A 56 -25.67 -9.77 -29.58
C VAL A 56 -24.28 -9.14 -29.43
N VAL A 57 -23.70 -8.64 -30.53
CA VAL A 57 -22.39 -7.95 -30.52
C VAL A 57 -22.45 -6.69 -29.67
N TYR A 58 -23.48 -5.86 -29.90
CA TYR A 58 -23.62 -4.60 -29.18
C TYR A 58 -23.82 -4.84 -27.68
N ALA A 59 -24.64 -5.82 -27.30
CA ALA A 59 -24.82 -6.20 -25.91
C ALA A 59 -23.49 -6.61 -25.24
N PHE A 60 -22.65 -7.39 -25.92
CA PHE A 60 -21.35 -7.82 -25.39
C PHE A 60 -20.38 -6.64 -25.21
N ILE A 61 -20.27 -5.75 -26.21
CA ILE A 61 -19.41 -4.55 -26.13
C ILE A 61 -19.84 -3.65 -24.98
N VAL A 62 -21.16 -3.40 -24.84
CA VAL A 62 -21.70 -2.57 -23.76
C VAL A 62 -21.43 -3.22 -22.39
N PHE A 63 -21.58 -4.53 -22.28
CA PHE A 63 -21.30 -5.26 -21.03
C PHE A 63 -19.83 -5.15 -20.60
N GLU A 64 -18.88 -5.39 -21.50
CA GLU A 64 -17.44 -5.22 -21.23
C GLU A 64 -17.10 -3.77 -20.84
N PHE A 65 -17.73 -2.79 -21.50
CA PHE A 65 -17.56 -1.39 -21.17
C PHE A 65 -18.04 -1.05 -19.74
N ILE A 66 -19.19 -1.59 -19.34
CA ILE A 66 -19.73 -1.44 -17.97
C ILE A 66 -18.77 -2.06 -16.94
N LEU A 67 -18.26 -3.27 -17.20
CA LEU A 67 -17.28 -3.92 -16.31
C LEU A 67 -16.00 -3.09 -16.17
N PHE A 68 -15.48 -2.55 -17.28
CA PHE A 68 -14.31 -1.69 -17.28
C PHE A 68 -14.53 -0.43 -16.43
N LEU A 69 -15.66 0.26 -16.61
CA LEU A 69 -16.03 1.41 -15.79
C LEU A 69 -16.13 1.04 -14.30
N GLY A 70 -16.73 -0.11 -13.98
CA GLY A 70 -16.81 -0.63 -12.61
C GLY A 70 -15.43 -0.80 -11.96
N MET A 71 -14.45 -1.36 -12.69
CA MET A 71 -13.08 -1.53 -12.18
C MET A 71 -12.37 -0.18 -11.94
N VAL A 72 -12.51 0.78 -12.85
CA VAL A 72 -11.93 2.13 -12.69
C VAL A 72 -12.55 2.84 -11.49
N TRP A 73 -13.86 2.70 -11.31
CA TRP A 73 -14.60 3.30 -10.19
C TRP A 73 -14.20 2.68 -8.85
N MET A 74 -14.10 1.35 -8.77
CA MET A 74 -13.62 0.63 -7.59
C MET A 74 -12.19 1.04 -7.20
N LYS A 75 -11.28 1.22 -8.16
CA LYS A 75 -9.92 1.69 -7.89
C LYS A 75 -9.92 3.08 -7.23
N ARG A 76 -10.78 3.99 -7.70
CA ARG A 76 -10.91 5.34 -7.13
C ARG A 76 -11.53 5.32 -5.73
N TRP A 77 -12.50 4.43 -5.48
CA TRP A 77 -13.10 4.27 -4.15
C TRP A 77 -12.08 3.67 -3.16
N ASN A 78 -11.36 2.61 -3.57
CA ASN A 78 -10.42 1.92 -2.69
C ASN A 78 -9.31 2.87 -2.18
N LYS A 79 -8.86 3.81 -3.02
CA LYS A 79 -7.83 4.79 -2.62
C LYS A 79 -8.24 5.65 -1.40
N ARG A 80 -9.53 5.96 -1.25
CA ARG A 80 -10.01 6.73 -0.08
C ARG A 80 -10.05 5.90 1.20
N ASN A 81 -10.42 4.62 1.12
CA ASN A 81 -10.48 3.75 2.28
C ASN A 81 -9.09 3.30 2.75
N VAL A 82 -8.19 3.00 1.81
CA VAL A 82 -6.80 2.63 2.12
C VAL A 82 -6.10 3.76 2.86
N ARG A 83 -6.29 5.03 2.46
CA ARG A 83 -5.67 6.18 3.14
C ARG A 83 -6.04 6.24 4.62
N LYS A 84 -7.32 6.02 4.96
CA LYS A 84 -7.80 6.00 6.35
C LYS A 84 -7.22 4.84 7.17
N ILE A 85 -6.96 3.70 6.52
CA ILE A 85 -6.39 2.53 7.20
C ILE A 85 -4.88 2.74 7.45
N THR A 86 -4.13 3.23 6.45
CA THR A 86 -2.70 3.48 6.58
C THR A 86 -2.40 4.55 7.65
N GLU A 87 -3.26 5.56 7.77
CA GLU A 87 -3.11 6.61 8.77
C GLU A 87 -3.24 6.06 10.21
N ARG A 88 -4.13 5.09 10.45
CA ARG A 88 -4.24 4.43 11.77
C ARG A 88 -2.99 3.65 12.14
N TYR A 89 -2.41 2.91 11.19
CA TYR A 89 -1.19 2.15 11.44
C TYR A 89 0.03 3.05 11.72
N LEU A 90 0.16 4.17 11.01
CA LEU A 90 1.26 5.13 11.25
C LEU A 90 1.15 5.79 12.63
N ILE A 91 -0.08 6.07 13.09
CA ILE A 91 -0.32 6.61 14.43
C ILE A 91 0.03 5.56 15.49
N GLU A 92 -0.41 4.31 15.32
CA GLU A 92 -0.07 3.21 16.22
C GLU A 92 1.45 2.96 16.27
N GLU A 93 2.14 2.99 15.13
CA GLU A 93 3.60 2.81 15.10
C GLU A 93 4.36 3.96 15.79
N LYS A 94 3.90 5.21 15.64
CA LYS A 94 4.42 6.34 16.41
C LYS A 94 4.14 6.20 17.92
N LEU A 95 2.97 5.69 18.30
CA LEU A 95 2.63 5.37 19.69
C LEU A 95 3.47 4.20 20.24
N HIS A 96 3.96 3.31 19.37
CA HIS A 96 4.78 2.16 19.72
C HIS A 96 6.26 2.51 20.00
N SER A 97 6.68 3.77 19.89
CA SER A 97 7.98 4.24 20.42
C SER A 97 7.98 4.40 21.94
N SER A 98 7.05 3.76 22.64
CA SER A 98 6.93 3.68 24.10
C SER A 98 8.11 2.99 24.79
N ARG A 99 9.14 2.54 24.07
CA ARG A 99 10.29 1.90 24.69
C ARG A 99 11.29 2.94 25.17
N CYS A 100 11.80 2.77 26.38
CA CYS A 100 12.91 3.56 26.87
C CYS A 100 14.10 3.43 25.92
N TYR A 101 14.62 4.56 25.43
CA TYR A 101 15.76 4.57 24.50
C TYR A 101 17.05 3.98 25.08
N LYS A 102 17.14 3.90 26.41
CA LYS A 102 18.35 3.46 27.12
C LYS A 102 18.32 1.96 27.39
N CYS A 103 17.24 1.45 27.99
CA CYS A 103 17.14 0.04 28.40
C CYS A 103 16.14 -0.79 27.57
N GLY A 104 15.35 -0.17 26.69
CA GLY A 104 14.34 -0.88 25.88
C GLY A 104 13.06 -1.27 26.63
N TYR A 105 12.93 -0.90 27.91
CA TYR A 105 11.73 -1.17 28.72
C TYR A 105 10.49 -0.53 28.10
N ASP A 106 9.39 -1.28 28.05
CA ASP A 106 8.13 -0.81 27.47
C ASP A 106 7.37 0.08 28.45
N LEU A 107 7.23 1.36 28.13
CA LEU A 107 6.54 2.37 28.95
C LEU A 107 5.04 2.42 28.64
N ARG A 108 4.48 1.44 27.92
CA ARG A 108 3.04 1.35 27.67
C ARG A 108 2.28 1.23 28.98
N GLY A 109 1.32 2.14 29.18
CA GLY A 109 0.40 2.11 30.32
C GLY A 109 0.89 2.84 31.57
N GLY A 110 2.06 3.47 31.55
CA GLY A 110 2.52 4.34 32.63
C GLY A 110 2.33 5.82 32.30
N GLU A 111 1.63 6.59 33.14
CA GLU A 111 1.61 8.07 33.08
C GLU A 111 2.96 8.69 33.47
N VAL A 112 3.93 7.86 33.84
CA VAL A 112 5.21 8.28 34.39
C VAL A 112 6.17 8.67 33.27
N SER A 113 6.61 9.93 33.31
CA SER A 113 7.65 10.51 32.46
C SER A 113 9.06 9.94 32.71
N VAL A 114 9.20 8.91 33.55
CA VAL A 114 10.47 8.34 34.00
C VAL A 114 10.42 6.82 33.88
N CYS A 115 11.46 6.22 33.28
CA CYS A 115 11.55 4.78 33.16
C CYS A 115 11.78 4.12 34.54
N PRO A 116 10.96 3.13 34.96
CA PRO A 116 11.09 2.50 36.27
C PRO A 116 12.37 1.66 36.43
N GLU A 117 12.91 1.12 35.33
CA GLU A 117 14.13 0.30 35.36
C GLU A 117 15.42 1.14 35.45
N CYS A 118 15.52 2.22 34.66
CA CYS A 118 16.77 2.95 34.51
C CYS A 118 16.75 4.39 35.03
N GLY A 119 15.60 4.90 35.49
CA GLY A 119 15.43 6.24 36.04
C GLY A 119 15.55 7.38 35.02
N GLU A 120 15.70 7.04 33.73
CA GLU A 120 15.88 8.03 32.67
C GLU A 120 14.53 8.65 32.29
N ARG A 121 14.48 9.98 32.12
CA ARG A 121 13.26 10.65 31.67
C ARG A 121 12.95 10.24 30.23
N ALA A 122 11.72 9.79 30.00
CA ALA A 122 11.17 9.67 28.67
C ALA A 122 11.22 11.08 28.06
N ARG A 123 11.99 11.27 26.99
CA ARG A 123 11.89 12.52 26.24
C ARG A 123 10.47 12.55 25.70
N PRO A 124 9.68 13.61 25.95
CA PRO A 124 8.47 13.80 25.17
C PRO A 124 8.92 13.72 23.72
N TRP A 125 8.33 12.80 22.95
CA TRP A 125 8.48 12.84 21.52
C TRP A 125 7.81 14.13 21.10
N GLU A 126 8.58 15.22 21.09
CA GLU A 126 8.19 16.40 20.37
C GLU A 126 8.19 15.93 18.92
N VAL A 127 7.01 15.55 18.46
CA VAL A 127 6.77 15.29 17.05
C VAL A 127 7.00 16.66 16.44
N VAL A 128 8.24 16.91 16.00
CA VAL A 128 8.49 17.92 14.99
C VAL A 128 7.74 17.38 13.78
N VAL A 129 6.46 17.71 13.72
CA VAL A 129 5.71 17.64 12.49
C VAL A 129 6.38 18.72 11.66
N GLU A 130 7.33 18.34 10.81
CA GLU A 130 7.78 19.20 9.73
C GLU A 130 6.55 19.39 8.81
N ASP A 131 5.65 20.28 9.19
CA ASP A 131 4.51 20.74 8.39
C ASP A 131 4.98 21.59 7.18
N ASP A 132 6.30 21.78 7.02
CA ASP A 132 6.90 22.67 6.03
C ASP A 132 6.82 22.18 4.56
N GLU A 133 6.41 20.93 4.30
CA GLU A 133 6.19 20.45 2.92
C GLU A 133 4.73 20.44 2.46
N MET A 134 3.75 20.56 3.37
CA MET A 134 2.33 20.53 2.98
C MET A 134 1.77 21.92 2.61
N GLN A 135 2.48 23.00 2.94
CA GLN A 135 2.08 24.38 2.57
C GLN A 135 2.59 24.87 1.20
N ARG A 136 3.39 24.09 0.44
CA ARG A 136 3.86 24.49 -0.90
C ARG A 136 3.01 23.96 -2.06
N LEU A 137 1.88 23.31 -1.78
CA LEU A 137 1.00 22.70 -2.79
C LEU A 137 -0.44 23.26 -2.80
N ILE A 138 -0.66 24.40 -2.14
CA ILE A 138 -1.86 25.25 -2.30
C ILE A 138 -1.40 26.55 -2.97
#